data_AF-A0A327J3R7-F1
#
_entry.id   AF-A0A327J3R7-F1
#
_cell.length_a   1.000
_cell.length_b   1.000
_cell.length_c   1.000
_cell.angle_alpha   90.00
_cell.angle_beta   90.00
_cell.angle_gamma   90.00
#
_symmetry.space_group_name_H-M   'P 1'
#
loop_
_entity.id
_entity.type
_entity.pdbx_description
1 polymer ?
#
loop_
_entity_poly.entity_id
_entity_poly.type
_entity_poly.pdbx_seq_one_letter_code
_entity_poly.pdbx_strand_id
1 'polypeptide(L)'
;MITLQVPYYYVDSLYVTGIVALFIMFIMFSKILLLLKENRSLRTLCHNQQEYCNKINPDKILNYFGIDIIKISLPKNLKNLSTDLMAKIVGLREELADNLGYIIPNVRICNDYDLKKDEYEIFVRTKSIKKFKIEEEHEILDQIIENLKTICLENISKIFLQENAQKLLDEVSNKKIVETLLQNLSVEDIRLILIELINQKISIKDNNYVMERMSVYACKPTLIEIVTALKNDLN
;
A
#
# COMPACT_ATOMS: atom_id res chain seq x y z
N MET A 1 -35.38 -40.67 73.94
CA MET A 1 -34.18 -41.39 73.48
C MET A 1 -34.38 -41.74 72.01
N ILE A 2 -33.93 -40.90 71.09
CA ILE A 2 -33.73 -41.23 69.66
C ILE A 2 -32.50 -40.43 69.21
N THR A 3 -31.40 -41.11 68.93
CA THR A 3 -30.20 -40.54 68.31
C THR A 3 -30.17 -41.00 66.85
N LEU A 4 -30.34 -40.06 65.92
CA LEU A 4 -30.19 -40.30 64.49
C LEU A 4 -28.71 -40.33 64.13
N GLN A 5 -28.22 -41.45 63.59
CA GLN A 5 -26.83 -41.65 63.19
C GLN A 5 -26.76 -41.57 61.66
N VAL A 6 -26.12 -40.52 61.13
CA VAL A 6 -25.97 -40.29 59.67
C VAL A 6 -24.65 -40.94 59.19
N PRO A 7 -24.64 -41.73 58.09
CA PRO A 7 -23.52 -42.58 57.73
C PRO A 7 -22.35 -41.79 57.07
N TYR A 8 -21.12 -42.18 57.45
CA TYR A 8 -19.83 -41.55 57.11
C TYR A 8 -19.37 -41.71 55.64
N TYR A 9 -20.20 -42.23 54.74
CA TYR A 9 -19.80 -42.68 53.40
C TYR A 9 -19.80 -41.59 52.30
N TYR A 10 -20.21 -40.36 52.62
CA TYR A 10 -20.34 -39.29 51.61
C TYR A 10 -19.08 -38.43 51.43
N VAL A 11 -18.15 -38.47 52.39
CA VAL A 11 -17.01 -37.54 52.46
C VAL A 11 -15.89 -37.93 51.48
N ASP A 12 -15.73 -39.23 51.20
CA ASP A 12 -14.63 -39.72 50.35
C ASP A 12 -14.84 -39.47 48.84
N SER A 13 -16.08 -39.42 48.37
CA SER A 13 -16.41 -39.20 46.95
C SER A 13 -16.11 -37.76 46.49
N LEU A 14 -16.30 -36.78 47.38
CA LEU A 14 -16.03 -35.36 47.10
C LEU A 14 -14.52 -35.09 46.98
N TYR A 15 -13.71 -35.83 47.74
CA TYR A 15 -12.26 -35.71 47.70
C TYR A 15 -11.66 -36.27 46.40
N VAL A 16 -12.14 -37.42 45.96
CA VAL A 16 -11.67 -38.07 44.72
C VAL A 16 -12.06 -37.26 43.47
N THR A 17 -13.28 -36.75 43.42
CA THR A 17 -13.75 -35.91 42.30
C THR A 17 -12.99 -34.58 42.20
N GLY A 18 -12.63 -33.97 43.34
CA GLY A 18 -11.78 -32.78 43.38
C GLY A 18 -10.37 -33.01 42.83
N ILE A 19 -9.75 -34.15 43.16
CA ILE A 19 -8.41 -34.50 42.65
C ILE A 19 -8.44 -34.72 41.14
N VAL A 20 -9.46 -35.40 40.62
CA VAL A 20 -9.60 -35.64 39.17
C VAL A 20 -9.82 -34.31 38.41
N ALA A 21 -10.62 -33.40 38.96
CA ALA A 21 -10.84 -32.08 38.35
C ALA A 21 -9.56 -31.22 38.28
N LEU A 22 -8.74 -31.25 39.32
CA LEU A 22 -7.44 -30.57 39.34
C LEU A 22 -6.48 -31.13 38.28
N PHE A 23 -6.48 -32.45 38.10
CA PHE A 23 -5.64 -33.10 37.10
C PHE A 23 -6.07 -32.73 35.67
N ILE A 24 -7.38 -32.67 35.41
CA ILE A 24 -7.93 -32.23 34.12
C ILE A 24 -7.60 -30.75 33.86
N MET A 25 -7.73 -29.87 34.86
CA MET A 25 -7.34 -28.47 34.73
C MET A 25 -5.85 -28.32 34.43
N PHE A 26 -4.98 -29.11 35.05
CA PHE A 26 -3.55 -29.06 34.79
C PHE A 26 -3.20 -29.46 33.35
N ILE A 27 -3.85 -30.50 32.82
CA ILE A 27 -3.67 -30.94 31.42
C ILE A 27 -4.18 -29.87 30.45
N MET A 28 -5.36 -29.30 30.71
CA MET A 28 -5.94 -28.23 29.90
C MET A 28 -5.09 -26.95 29.92
N PHE A 29 -4.61 -26.56 31.11
CA PHE A 29 -3.75 -25.40 31.29
C PHE A 29 -2.42 -25.59 30.56
N SER A 30 -1.84 -26.80 30.60
CA SER A 30 -0.62 -27.13 29.86
C SER A 30 -0.82 -27.04 28.34
N LYS A 31 -1.95 -27.52 27.80
CA LYS A 31 -2.31 -27.38 26.38
C LYS A 31 -2.54 -25.91 25.99
N ILE A 32 -3.23 -25.14 26.82
CA ILE A 32 -3.45 -23.69 26.61
C ILE A 32 -2.12 -22.95 26.59
N LEU A 33 -1.20 -23.29 27.51
CA LEU A 33 0.13 -22.69 27.56
C LEU A 33 0.98 -23.05 26.33
N LEU A 34 0.85 -24.27 25.82
CA LEU A 34 1.52 -24.72 24.59
C LEU A 34 0.99 -23.97 23.36
N LEU A 35 -0.34 -23.85 23.23
CA LEU A 35 -1.01 -23.13 22.15
C LEU A 35 -0.65 -21.63 22.15
N LEU A 36 -0.48 -21.03 23.32
CA LEU A 36 -0.02 -19.64 23.46
C LEU A 36 1.44 -19.46 23.01
N LYS A 37 2.30 -20.46 23.24
CA LYS A 37 3.72 -20.42 22.86
C LYS A 37 3.90 -20.54 21.34
N GLU A 38 3.19 -21.47 20.70
CA GLU A 38 3.24 -21.72 19.26
C GLU A 38 2.71 -20.53 18.43
N ASN A 39 1.60 -19.93 18.87
CA ASN A 39 1.05 -18.72 18.25
C ASN A 39 1.99 -17.51 18.35
N ARG A 40 2.83 -17.45 19.39
CA ARG A 40 3.80 -16.35 19.57
C ARG A 40 4.95 -16.47 18.56
N SER A 41 5.46 -17.68 18.32
CA SER A 41 6.52 -17.94 17.31
C SER A 41 6.04 -17.73 15.87
N LEU A 42 4.81 -18.11 15.56
CA LEU A 42 4.19 -17.87 14.25
C LEU A 42 4.05 -16.36 13.97
N ARG A 43 3.64 -15.57 14.97
CA ARG A 43 3.60 -14.10 14.87
C ARG A 43 4.99 -13.51 14.61
N THR A 44 6.03 -13.98 15.29
CA THR A 44 7.40 -13.47 15.07
C THR A 44 7.98 -13.88 13.71
N LEU A 45 7.69 -15.08 13.23
CA LEU A 45 8.14 -15.53 11.90
C LEU A 45 7.41 -14.76 10.79
N CYS A 46 6.12 -14.52 10.93
CA CYS A 46 5.32 -13.75 9.99
C CYS A 46 5.79 -12.28 9.94
N HIS A 47 6.06 -11.67 11.10
CA HIS A 47 6.62 -10.31 11.17
C HIS A 47 8.02 -10.20 10.55
N ASN A 48 8.90 -11.18 10.80
CA ASN A 48 10.23 -11.20 10.21
C ASN A 48 10.17 -11.46 8.69
N GLN A 49 9.29 -12.36 8.23
CA GLN A 49 9.07 -12.58 6.79
C GLN A 49 8.52 -11.32 6.10
N GLN A 50 7.62 -10.59 6.75
CA GLN A 50 7.14 -9.29 6.26
C GLN A 50 8.33 -8.31 6.09
N GLU A 51 9.25 -8.26 7.06
CA GLU A 51 10.49 -7.47 6.96
C GLU A 51 11.40 -7.91 5.80
N TYR A 52 11.53 -9.22 5.53
CA TYR A 52 12.32 -9.73 4.40
C TYR A 52 11.69 -9.39 3.04
N CYS A 53 10.37 -9.51 2.90
CA CYS A 53 9.63 -9.11 1.71
C CYS A 53 9.72 -7.59 1.48
N ASN A 54 9.71 -6.79 2.54
CA ASN A 54 9.89 -5.34 2.46
C ASN A 54 11.34 -4.93 2.12
N LYS A 55 12.34 -5.77 2.43
CA LYS A 55 13.75 -5.45 2.20
C LYS A 55 14.17 -5.55 0.74
N ILE A 56 13.49 -6.37 -0.06
CA ILE A 56 13.64 -6.40 -1.52
C ILE A 56 12.54 -5.50 -2.10
N ASN A 57 12.58 -4.21 -1.81
CA ASN A 57 11.65 -3.26 -2.43
C ASN A 57 11.94 -3.23 -3.95
N PRO A 58 11.03 -3.73 -4.81
CA PRO A 58 11.23 -3.76 -6.25
C PRO A 58 11.47 -2.37 -6.84
N ASP A 59 10.97 -1.32 -6.21
CA ASP A 59 11.16 0.07 -6.64
C ASP A 59 12.62 0.54 -6.42
N LYS A 60 13.26 0.12 -5.34
CA LYS A 60 14.70 0.43 -5.10
C LYS A 60 15.59 -0.23 -6.16
N ILE A 61 15.19 -1.40 -6.64
CA ILE A 61 15.88 -2.13 -7.70
C ILE A 61 15.71 -1.40 -9.05
N LEU A 62 14.53 -0.85 -9.35
CA LEU A 62 14.31 -0.03 -10.55
C LEU A 62 15.24 1.19 -10.60
N ASN A 63 15.38 1.88 -9.46
CA ASN A 63 16.30 3.01 -9.33
C ASN A 63 17.77 2.59 -9.50
N TYR A 64 18.16 1.43 -8.95
CA TYR A 64 19.51 0.88 -9.11
C TYR A 64 19.84 0.53 -10.57
N PHE A 65 18.87 0.01 -11.33
CA PHE A 65 19.04 -0.27 -12.76
C PHE A 65 18.92 0.97 -13.66
N GLY A 66 18.64 2.15 -13.11
CA GLY A 66 18.50 3.40 -13.87
C GLY A 66 17.37 3.35 -14.90
N ILE A 67 16.35 2.53 -14.65
CA ILE A 67 15.19 2.38 -15.53
C ILE A 67 14.29 3.61 -15.32
N ASP A 68 14.06 4.39 -16.37
CA ASP A 68 13.14 5.52 -16.27
C ASP A 68 11.71 5.04 -16.06
N ILE A 69 10.99 5.72 -15.17
CA ILE A 69 9.59 5.42 -14.87
C ILE A 69 8.72 5.73 -16.08
N ILE A 70 9.05 6.78 -16.84
CA ILE A 70 8.33 7.18 -18.05
C ILE A 70 9.34 7.48 -19.16
N LYS A 71 9.12 6.89 -20.33
CA LYS A 71 9.91 7.15 -21.54
C LYS A 71 8.97 7.43 -22.72
N ILE A 72 9.30 8.44 -23.52
CA ILE A 72 8.64 8.75 -24.78
C ILE A 72 9.66 8.52 -25.89
N SER A 73 9.34 7.62 -26.82
CA SER A 73 10.12 7.42 -28.04
C SER A 73 9.49 8.21 -29.19
N LEU A 74 10.27 9.13 -29.75
CA LEU A 74 9.90 9.97 -30.88
C LEU A 74 10.65 9.54 -32.16
N PRO A 75 10.08 9.77 -33.34
CA PRO A 75 10.76 9.58 -34.60
C PRO A 75 11.79 10.70 -34.86
N LYS A 76 12.82 10.39 -35.67
CA LYS A 76 14.01 11.24 -35.89
C LYS A 76 13.70 12.65 -36.43
N ASN A 77 12.63 12.80 -37.21
CA ASN A 77 12.18 14.07 -37.79
C ASN A 77 11.75 15.10 -36.73
N LEU A 78 11.40 14.65 -35.52
CA LEU A 78 10.88 15.51 -34.44
C LEU A 78 11.93 15.86 -33.38
N LYS A 79 13.23 15.74 -33.70
CA LYS A 79 14.30 16.05 -32.75
C LYS A 79 14.23 17.49 -32.21
N ASN A 80 13.83 18.44 -33.05
CA ASN A 80 13.69 19.85 -32.69
C ASN A 80 12.51 20.10 -31.74
N LEU A 81 11.56 19.17 -31.66
CA LEU A 81 10.38 19.26 -30.81
C LEU A 81 10.67 18.93 -29.33
N SER A 82 11.84 18.34 -29.05
CA SER A 82 12.19 17.87 -27.71
C SER A 82 12.23 19.01 -26.68
N THR A 83 12.72 20.20 -27.04
CA THR A 83 12.77 21.36 -26.14
C THR A 83 11.38 21.85 -25.76
N ASP A 84 10.51 21.98 -26.75
CA ASP A 84 9.17 22.52 -26.57
C ASP A 84 8.27 21.52 -25.86
N LEU A 85 8.46 20.22 -26.13
CA LEU A 85 7.80 19.14 -25.40
C LEU A 85 8.23 19.12 -23.92
N MET A 86 9.51 19.32 -23.62
CA MET A 86 9.97 19.44 -22.23
C MET A 86 9.28 20.59 -21.50
N ALA A 87 9.14 21.75 -22.16
CA ALA A 87 8.43 22.89 -21.58
C ALA A 87 6.95 22.56 -21.30
N LYS A 88 6.26 21.89 -22.22
CA LYS A 88 4.87 21.47 -21.97
C LYS A 88 4.73 20.38 -20.90
N ILE A 89 5.70 19.47 -20.77
CA ILE A 89 5.73 18.49 -19.68
C ILE A 89 5.84 19.18 -18.32
N VAL A 90 6.61 20.27 -18.23
CA VAL A 90 6.68 21.10 -17.01
C VAL A 90 5.31 21.70 -16.70
N GLY A 91 4.63 22.30 -17.69
CA GLY A 91 3.28 22.82 -17.51
C GLY A 91 2.28 21.73 -17.08
N LEU A 92 2.35 20.53 -17.67
CA LEU A 92 1.53 19.39 -17.27
C LEU A 92 1.80 18.96 -15.82
N ARG A 93 3.07 18.97 -15.38
CA ARG A 93 3.43 18.66 -14.00
C ARG A 93 2.81 19.64 -13.01
N GLU A 94 2.86 20.93 -13.33
CA GLU A 94 2.24 21.99 -12.51
C GLU A 94 0.73 21.80 -12.46
N GLU A 95 0.08 21.56 -13.59
CA GLU A 95 -1.37 21.32 -13.67
C GLU A 95 -1.81 20.13 -12.80
N LEU A 96 -1.12 18.98 -12.88
CA LEU A 96 -1.47 17.81 -12.07
C LEU A 96 -1.13 17.99 -10.60
N ALA A 97 -0.05 18.70 -10.28
CA ALA A 97 0.30 19.02 -8.91
C ALA A 97 -0.76 19.92 -8.27
N ASP A 98 -1.30 20.89 -9.00
CA ASP A 98 -2.32 21.78 -8.50
C ASP A 98 -3.69 21.13 -8.37
N ASN A 99 -4.08 20.33 -9.36
CA ASN A 99 -5.40 19.70 -9.37
C ASN A 99 -5.47 18.48 -8.44
N LEU A 100 -4.46 17.61 -8.48
CA LEU A 100 -4.49 16.32 -7.80
C LEU A 100 -3.49 16.22 -6.64
N GLY A 101 -2.54 17.15 -6.50
CA GLY A 101 -1.42 16.98 -5.56
C GLY A 101 -0.43 15.89 -6.00
N TYR A 102 -0.48 15.49 -7.27
CA TYR A 102 0.38 14.46 -7.84
C TYR A 102 1.39 15.07 -8.81
N ILE A 103 2.68 14.78 -8.58
CA ILE A 103 3.77 15.26 -9.42
C ILE A 103 4.24 14.12 -10.33
N ILE A 104 4.19 14.34 -11.65
CA ILE A 104 4.69 13.37 -12.63
C ILE A 104 6.22 13.23 -12.46
N PRO A 105 6.76 11.99 -12.38
CA PRO A 105 8.20 11.78 -12.28
C PRO A 105 8.95 12.20 -13.54
N ASN A 106 10.26 11.95 -13.57
CA ASN A 106 11.07 12.28 -14.73
C ASN A 106 10.57 11.55 -16.00
N VAL A 107 10.47 12.29 -17.11
CA VAL A 107 10.03 11.78 -18.41
C VAL A 107 11.24 11.82 -19.34
N ARG A 108 11.75 10.65 -19.73
CA ARG A 108 12.87 10.58 -20.68
C ARG A 108 12.36 10.61 -22.10
N ILE A 109 12.83 11.58 -22.89
CA ILE A 109 12.54 11.65 -24.32
C ILE A 109 13.71 10.99 -25.06
N CYS A 110 13.40 9.99 -25.89
CA CYS A 110 14.37 9.26 -26.70
C CYS A 110 13.97 9.32 -28.17
N ASN A 111 14.96 9.23 -29.05
CA ASN A 111 14.69 9.03 -30.48
C ASN A 111 14.86 7.56 -30.79
N ASP A 112 13.85 6.97 -31.43
CA ASP A 112 13.93 5.60 -31.92
C ASP A 112 14.19 5.61 -33.44
N TYR A 113 15.03 4.69 -33.90
CA TYR A 113 15.36 4.54 -35.31
C TYR A 113 14.42 3.59 -36.05
N ASP A 114 13.69 2.75 -35.31
CA ASP A 114 12.81 1.72 -35.86
C ASP A 114 11.34 2.17 -35.93
N LEU A 115 11.01 3.34 -35.38
CA LEU A 115 9.67 3.93 -35.45
C LEU A 115 9.39 4.53 -36.83
N LYS A 116 8.14 4.38 -37.28
CA LYS A 116 7.64 5.06 -38.49
C LYS A 116 7.59 6.58 -38.24
N LYS A 117 7.67 7.35 -39.32
CA LYS A 117 7.74 8.83 -39.27
C LYS A 117 6.53 9.50 -38.60
N ASP A 118 5.39 8.83 -38.57
CA ASP A 118 4.10 9.38 -38.12
C ASP A 118 3.60 8.69 -36.85
N GLU A 119 4.49 8.03 -36.12
CA GLU A 119 4.13 7.28 -34.90
C GLU A 119 5.07 7.66 -33.75
N TYR A 120 4.54 7.69 -32.54
CA TYR A 120 5.32 7.78 -31.30
C TYR A 120 4.84 6.75 -30.29
N GLU A 121 5.70 6.41 -29.33
CA GLU A 121 5.41 5.35 -28.37
C GLU A 121 5.72 5.81 -26.94
N ILE A 122 4.78 5.54 -26.03
CA ILE A 122 4.92 5.84 -24.61
C ILE A 122 5.16 4.54 -23.84
N PHE A 123 6.24 4.54 -23.07
CA PHE A 123 6.65 3.47 -22.19
C PHE A 123 6.49 3.90 -20.74
N VAL A 124 5.99 2.99 -19.91
CA VAL A 124 5.99 3.13 -18.46
C VAL A 124 6.84 1.99 -17.90
N ARG A 125 7.90 2.35 -17.17
CA ARG A 125 9.00 1.46 -16.78
C ARG A 125 9.61 0.82 -18.04
N THR A 126 9.67 -0.50 -18.10
CA THR A 126 10.19 -1.26 -19.26
C THR A 126 9.12 -1.68 -20.27
N LYS A 127 7.85 -1.34 -20.03
CA LYS A 127 6.73 -1.83 -20.83
C LYS A 127 6.21 -0.73 -21.76
N SER A 128 6.10 -1.06 -23.05
CA SER A 128 5.33 -0.26 -24.00
C SER A 128 3.84 -0.34 -23.63
N ILE A 129 3.23 0.82 -23.39
CA ILE A 129 1.80 0.89 -23.07
C ILE A 129 0.99 1.01 -24.36
N LYS A 130 1.35 1.98 -25.21
CA LYS A 130 0.60 2.29 -26.42
C LYS A 130 1.46 3.02 -27.44
N LYS A 131 1.24 2.66 -28.71
CA LYS A 131 1.72 3.40 -29.88
C LYS A 131 0.62 4.32 -30.36
N PHE A 132 0.98 5.55 -30.66
CA PHE A 132 0.08 6.59 -31.12
C PHE A 132 0.48 7.02 -32.52
N LYS A 133 -0.52 7.31 -33.35
CA LYS A 133 -0.32 7.89 -34.66
C LYS A 133 -0.48 9.40 -34.57
N ILE A 134 0.38 10.13 -35.27
CA ILE A 134 0.34 11.58 -35.38
C ILE A 134 -0.70 11.92 -36.45
N GLU A 135 -1.71 12.70 -36.07
CA GLU A 135 -2.84 13.06 -36.96
C GLU A 135 -2.61 14.40 -37.64
N GLU A 136 -2.09 15.40 -36.93
CA GLU A 136 -1.83 16.74 -37.46
C GLU A 136 -0.44 17.26 -37.06
N GLU A 137 0.36 17.73 -38.02
CA GLU A 137 1.72 18.22 -37.75
C GLU A 137 1.76 19.55 -36.97
N HIS A 138 0.67 20.33 -36.98
CA HIS A 138 0.62 21.64 -36.35
C HIS A 138 0.34 21.59 -34.84
N GLU A 139 -0.26 20.51 -34.31
CA GLU A 139 -0.62 20.37 -32.89
C GLU A 139 -0.04 19.11 -32.22
N ILE A 140 1.03 18.53 -32.79
CA ILE A 140 1.66 17.30 -32.27
C ILE A 140 2.00 17.41 -30.78
N LEU A 141 2.48 18.58 -30.34
CA LEU A 141 2.86 18.81 -28.95
C LEU A 141 1.69 18.64 -27.98
N ASP A 142 0.54 19.25 -28.29
CA ASP A 142 -0.64 19.17 -27.44
C ASP A 142 -1.20 17.75 -27.44
N GLN A 143 -1.20 17.10 -28.62
CA GLN A 143 -1.60 15.70 -28.74
C GLN A 143 -0.72 14.78 -27.87
N ILE A 144 0.61 14.94 -27.88
CA ILE A 144 1.51 14.12 -27.06
C ILE A 144 1.25 14.35 -25.57
N ILE A 145 1.04 15.60 -25.16
CA ILE A 145 0.83 15.96 -23.75
C ILE A 145 -0.48 15.41 -23.22
N GLU A 146 -1.57 15.51 -23.98
CA GLU A 146 -2.86 14.96 -23.56
C GLU A 146 -2.83 13.42 -23.49
N ASN A 147 -2.15 12.78 -24.45
CA ASN A 147 -1.94 11.33 -24.41
C ASN A 147 -1.04 10.92 -23.24
N LEU A 148 0.02 11.68 -22.95
CA LEU A 148 0.89 11.44 -21.81
C LEU A 148 0.12 11.56 -20.50
N LYS A 149 -0.70 12.61 -20.35
CA LYS A 149 -1.57 12.82 -19.18
C LYS A 149 -2.49 11.64 -18.97
N THR A 150 -3.20 11.21 -20.01
CA THR A 150 -4.11 10.06 -19.96
C THR A 150 -3.37 8.79 -19.52
N ILE A 151 -2.24 8.47 -20.17
CA ILE A 151 -1.45 7.28 -19.83
C ILE A 151 -0.91 7.33 -18.40
N CYS A 152 -0.49 8.50 -17.92
CA CYS A 152 0.02 8.69 -16.56
C CYS A 152 -1.06 8.41 -15.51
N LEU A 153 -2.27 8.90 -15.73
CA LEU A 153 -3.39 8.69 -14.80
C LEU A 153 -3.87 7.23 -14.83
N GLU A 154 -4.01 6.63 -16.01
CA GLU A 154 -4.42 5.22 -16.14
C GLU A 154 -3.41 4.23 -15.56
N ASN A 155 -2.11 4.58 -15.55
CA ASN A 155 -1.03 3.72 -15.06
C ASN A 155 -0.40 4.22 -13.76
N ILE A 156 -1.11 5.02 -12.99
CA ILE A 156 -0.60 5.60 -11.74
C ILE A 156 -0.05 4.54 -10.78
N SER A 157 -0.66 3.35 -10.74
CA SER A 157 -0.24 2.24 -9.86
C SER A 157 1.20 1.77 -10.11
N LYS A 158 1.71 1.95 -11.34
CA LYS A 158 3.08 1.62 -11.74
C LYS A 158 4.02 2.83 -11.65
N ILE A 159 3.48 4.04 -11.71
CA ILE A 159 4.27 5.27 -11.72
C ILE A 159 4.50 5.77 -10.28
N PHE A 160 3.50 5.61 -9.42
CA PHE A 160 3.53 6.00 -8.02
C PHE A 160 4.20 4.93 -7.15
N LEU A 161 5.51 5.09 -6.97
CA LEU A 161 6.39 4.19 -6.23
C LEU A 161 6.27 4.38 -4.71
N GLN A 162 6.75 3.40 -3.94
CA GLN A 162 6.78 3.47 -2.48
C GLN A 162 7.61 4.66 -1.96
N GLU A 163 8.64 5.08 -2.71
CA GLU A 163 9.44 6.28 -2.38
C GLU A 163 8.62 7.57 -2.41
N ASN A 164 7.60 7.67 -3.27
CA ASN A 164 6.77 8.86 -3.36
C ASN A 164 5.85 8.96 -2.15
N ALA A 165 5.25 7.82 -1.74
CA ALA A 165 4.47 7.74 -0.52
C ALA A 165 5.33 8.08 0.71
N GLN A 166 6.56 7.59 0.77
CA GLN A 166 7.48 7.91 1.87
C GLN A 166 7.81 9.40 1.93
N LYS A 167 8.10 10.05 0.79
CA LYS A 167 8.33 11.50 0.74
C LYS A 167 7.12 12.28 1.26
N LEU A 168 5.91 11.90 0.85
CA LEU A 168 4.69 12.53 1.36
C LEU A 168 4.54 12.32 2.87
N LEU A 169 4.84 11.12 3.40
CA LEU A 169 4.82 10.89 4.85
C LEU A 169 5.86 11.74 5.60
N ASP A 170 7.05 11.90 5.03
CA ASP A 170 8.15 12.67 5.63
C ASP A 170 7.86 14.18 5.64
N GLU A 171 7.06 14.67 4.69
CA GLU A 171 6.62 16.08 4.59
C GLU A 171 5.51 16.45 5.58
N VAL A 172 4.86 15.47 6.23
CA VAL A 172 3.79 15.73 7.21
C VAL A 172 4.37 16.47 8.42
N SER A 173 3.72 17.58 8.78
CA SER A 173 4.21 18.43 9.86
C SER A 173 4.15 17.74 11.24
N ASN A 174 3.13 16.90 11.47
CA ASN A 174 2.92 16.21 12.72
C ASN A 174 3.35 14.73 12.64
N LYS A 175 4.55 14.44 13.15
CA LYS A 175 5.12 13.09 13.19
C LYS A 175 4.26 12.08 13.96
N LYS A 176 3.47 12.52 14.95
CA LYS A 176 2.59 11.61 15.71
C LYS A 176 1.51 10.98 14.84
N ILE A 177 1.01 11.71 13.83
CA ILE A 177 0.02 11.20 12.87
C ILE A 177 0.66 10.08 12.04
N VAL A 178 1.88 10.31 11.57
CA VAL A 178 2.65 9.32 10.79
C VAL A 178 2.93 8.07 11.63
N GLU A 179 3.37 8.22 12.88
CA GLU A 179 3.58 7.08 13.79
C GLU A 179 2.29 6.29 14.02
N THR A 180 1.16 6.97 14.22
CA THR A 180 -0.15 6.32 14.43
C THR A 180 -0.64 5.58 13.18
N LEU A 181 -0.40 6.16 12.00
CA LEU A 181 -0.67 5.51 10.72
C LEU A 181 0.17 4.24 10.56
N LEU A 182 1.48 4.34 10.77
CA LEU A 182 2.43 3.24 10.58
C LEU A 182 2.27 2.10 11.60
N GLN A 183 1.60 2.34 12.72
CA GLN A 183 1.21 1.28 13.67
C GLN A 183 0.12 0.37 13.10
N ASN A 184 -0.75 0.88 12.23
CA ASN A 184 -1.93 0.16 11.74
C ASN A 184 -1.85 -0.19 10.24
N LEU A 185 -1.11 0.58 9.45
CA LEU A 185 -0.96 0.44 8.01
C LEU A 185 0.51 0.41 7.63
N SER A 186 0.87 -0.46 6.68
CA SER A 186 2.19 -0.40 6.07
C SER A 186 2.30 0.79 5.11
N VAL A 187 3.52 1.20 4.79
CA VAL A 187 3.77 2.24 3.76
C VAL A 187 3.18 1.83 2.40
N GLU A 188 3.11 0.53 2.12
CA GLU A 188 2.51 -0.01 0.90
C GLU A 188 0.98 0.15 0.89
N ASP A 189 0.32 -0.06 2.02
CA ASP A 189 -1.13 0.15 2.14
C ASP A 189 -1.47 1.64 1.95
N ILE A 190 -0.67 2.53 2.52
CA ILE A 190 -0.80 3.99 2.33
C ILE A 190 -0.62 4.34 0.85
N ARG A 191 0.38 3.76 0.18
CA ARG A 191 0.63 3.95 -1.25
C ARG A 191 -0.60 3.55 -2.08
N LEU A 192 -1.21 2.40 -1.79
CA LEU A 192 -2.40 1.92 -2.49
C LEU A 192 -3.62 2.83 -2.28
N ILE A 193 -3.82 3.33 -1.06
CA ILE A 193 -4.90 4.28 -0.76
C ILE A 193 -4.70 5.58 -1.55
N LEU A 194 -3.49 6.14 -1.56
CA LEU A 194 -3.18 7.36 -2.32
C LEU A 194 -3.39 7.16 -3.83
N ILE A 195 -2.99 6.00 -4.36
CA ILE A 195 -3.26 5.63 -5.76
C ILE A 195 -4.75 5.62 -6.06
N GLU A 196 -5.55 5.04 -5.19
CA GLU A 196 -7.00 4.96 -5.39
C GLU A 196 -7.65 6.35 -5.35
N LEU A 197 -7.21 7.22 -4.44
CA LEU A 197 -7.67 8.62 -4.39
C LEU A 197 -7.36 9.36 -5.69
N ILE A 198 -6.14 9.22 -6.22
CA ILE A 198 -5.73 9.86 -7.48
C ILE A 198 -6.54 9.31 -8.66
N ASN A 199 -6.78 7.99 -8.72
CA ASN A 199 -7.63 7.36 -9.75
C ASN A 199 -9.06 7.89 -9.73
N GLN A 200 -9.59 8.15 -8.54
CA GLN A 200 -10.91 8.77 -8.35
C GLN A 200 -10.92 10.29 -8.55
N LYS A 201 -9.80 10.87 -8.99
CA LYS A 201 -9.60 12.32 -9.21
C LYS A 201 -9.79 13.14 -7.92
N ILE A 202 -9.51 12.55 -6.76
CA ILE A 202 -9.53 13.22 -5.47
C ILE A 202 -8.15 13.85 -5.24
N SER A 203 -8.14 15.14 -4.94
CA SER A 203 -6.90 15.87 -4.70
C SER A 203 -6.26 15.46 -3.38
N ILE A 204 -4.98 15.11 -3.43
CA ILE A 204 -4.12 14.84 -2.28
C ILE A 204 -3.18 16.00 -1.95
N LYS A 205 -3.42 17.19 -2.52
CA LYS A 205 -2.58 18.39 -2.34
C LYS A 205 -2.44 18.80 -0.88
N ASP A 206 -3.51 18.70 -0.11
CA ASP A 206 -3.46 18.89 1.35
C ASP A 206 -3.02 17.60 2.04
N ASN A 207 -1.72 17.32 1.94
CA ASN A 207 -1.12 16.11 2.48
C ASN A 207 -1.35 15.97 3.99
N ASN A 208 -1.27 17.06 4.77
CA ASN A 208 -1.52 17.03 6.21
C ASN A 208 -2.95 16.57 6.53
N TYR A 209 -3.95 17.16 5.85
CA TYR A 209 -5.35 16.79 6.05
C TYR A 209 -5.64 15.34 5.62
N VAL A 210 -5.10 14.92 4.47
CA VAL A 210 -5.28 13.55 3.97
C VAL A 210 -4.72 12.54 4.96
N MET A 211 -3.50 12.75 5.45
CA MET A 211 -2.86 11.83 6.40
C MET A 211 -3.56 11.82 7.76
N GLU A 212 -4.02 12.97 8.25
CA GLU A 212 -4.84 13.04 9.46
C GLU A 212 -6.11 12.21 9.30
N ARG A 213 -6.86 12.40 8.21
CA ARG A 213 -8.07 11.63 7.93
C ARG A 213 -7.79 10.14 7.82
N MET A 214 -6.75 9.75 7.09
CA MET A 214 -6.34 8.35 6.98
C MET A 214 -6.06 7.75 8.37
N SER A 215 -5.41 8.49 9.27
CA SER A 215 -5.09 8.02 10.62
C SER A 215 -6.35 7.73 11.43
N VAL A 216 -7.35 8.60 11.32
CA VAL A 216 -8.65 8.44 11.99
C VAL A 216 -9.39 7.20 11.49
N TYR A 217 -9.36 6.92 10.17
CA TYR A 217 -9.99 5.73 9.61
C TYR A 217 -9.19 4.46 9.87
N ALA A 218 -7.86 4.53 9.94
CA ALA A 218 -7.00 3.39 10.25
C ALA A 218 -7.22 2.88 11.68
N CYS A 219 -7.57 3.77 12.63
CA CYS A 219 -7.92 3.39 13.99
C CYS A 219 -9.36 2.84 14.15
N LYS A 220 -10.20 2.88 13.10
CA LYS A 220 -11.54 2.30 13.19
C LYS A 220 -11.44 0.79 13.05
N PRO A 221 -11.96 0.01 14.01
CA PRO A 221 -11.96 -1.44 13.88
C PRO A 221 -12.76 -1.83 12.64
N THR A 222 -12.19 -2.72 11.83
CA THR A 222 -12.88 -3.30 10.69
C THR A 222 -14.12 -4.06 11.17
N LEU A 223 -15.14 -4.18 10.31
CA LEU A 223 -16.34 -4.96 10.62
C LEU A 223 -16.00 -6.36 11.16
N ILE A 224 -14.92 -6.95 10.63
CA ILE A 224 -14.41 -8.27 11.00
C ILE A 224 -13.90 -8.28 12.45
N GLU A 225 -13.16 -7.25 12.87
CA GLU A 225 -12.66 -7.12 14.25
C GLU A 225 -13.80 -6.90 15.24
N ILE A 226 -14.79 -6.09 14.88
CA ILE A 226 -15.99 -5.87 15.71
C ILE A 226 -16.75 -7.19 15.90
N VAL A 227 -16.98 -7.93 14.82
CA VAL A 227 -17.67 -9.23 14.89
C VAL A 227 -16.88 -10.25 15.69
N THR A 228 -15.55 -10.24 15.59
CA THR A 228 -14.68 -11.17 16.33
C THR A 228 -14.67 -10.82 17.83
N ALA A 229 -14.60 -9.53 18.18
CA ALA A 229 -14.71 -9.06 19.56
C ALA A 229 -16.08 -9.43 20.16
N LEU A 230 -17.17 -9.14 19.45
CA LEU A 230 -18.53 -9.49 19.90
C LEU A 230 -18.72 -11.01 20.07
N LYS A 231 -18.15 -11.83 19.18
CA LYS A 231 -18.22 -13.30 19.31
C LYS A 231 -17.47 -13.83 20.54
N ASN A 232 -16.40 -13.16 20.96
CA ASN A 232 -15.63 -13.54 22.14
C ASN A 232 -16.29 -13.06 23.44
N ASP A 233 -17.00 -11.94 23.42
CA ASP A 233 -17.70 -11.40 24.59
C ASP A 233 -19.06 -12.08 24.85
N LEU A 234 -19.68 -12.66 23.80
CA LEU A 234 -21.01 -13.29 23.85
C LEU A 234 -20.98 -14.83 24.00
N ASN A 235 -19.81 -15.46 24.09
CA ASN A 235 -19.65 -16.90 24.39
C ASN A 235 -18.86 -17.09 25.69
#